data_AF-A0A0Q4XXZ7-F1
#
_entry.id   AF-A0A0Q4XXZ7-F1
#
_cell.length_a   1.000
_cell.length_b   1.000
_cell.length_c   1.000
_cell.angle_alpha   90.00
_cell.angle_beta   90.00
_cell.angle_gamma   90.00
#
_symmetry.space_group_name_H-M   'P 1'
#
loop_
_entity.id
_entity.type
_entity.pdbx_description
1 polymer ?
#
loop_
_entity_poly.entity_id
_entity_poly.type
_entity_poly.pdbx_seq_one_letter_code
_entity_poly.pdbx_strand_id
1 'polypeptide(L)' 'MPNRLACAALLALLVGGSVAPAEAGRAQDHQGRNKSYKYSCRPPLKFAAGACVARCPGGFQDNGRYCRFRSMRR' A
#
# COMPACT_ATOMS: atom_id res chain seq x y z
N MET A 1 46.49 -40.67 1.68
CA MET A 1 45.73 -39.65 2.45
C MET A 1 44.85 -38.83 1.49
N PRO A 2 43.57 -39.19 1.26
CA PRO A 2 42.73 -38.49 0.30
C PRO A 2 41.43 -37.92 0.91
N ASN A 3 41.47 -37.30 2.11
CA ASN A 3 40.24 -36.77 2.74
C ASN A 3 40.16 -35.24 2.85
N ARG A 4 41.24 -34.52 2.53
CA ARG A 4 41.26 -33.04 2.67
C ARG A 4 40.49 -32.34 1.55
N LEU A 5 40.55 -32.86 0.33
CA LEU A 5 39.86 -32.30 -0.84
C LEU A 5 38.34 -32.54 -0.78
N ALA A 6 37.91 -33.70 -0.28
CA ALA A 6 36.48 -34.02 -0.10
C ALA A 6 35.80 -33.10 0.93
N CYS A 7 36.49 -32.75 2.02
CA CYS A 7 35.95 -31.83 3.02
C CYS A 7 35.77 -30.40 2.48
N ALA A 8 36.69 -29.94 1.63
CA ALA A 8 36.60 -28.60 1.06
C ALA A 8 35.40 -28.45 0.10
N ALA A 9 35.08 -29.49 -0.67
CA ALA A 9 33.93 -29.50 -1.56
C ALA A 9 32.58 -29.46 -0.81
N LEU A 10 32.49 -30.15 0.33
CA LEU A 10 31.29 -30.14 1.19
C LEU A 10 31.05 -28.77 1.83
N LEU A 11 32.10 -28.05 2.23
CA LEU A 11 31.97 -26.70 2.80
C LEU A 11 31.53 -25.66 1.77
N ALA A 12 31.97 -25.78 0.51
CA ALA A 12 31.58 -24.85 -0.55
C ALA A 12 30.08 -24.95 -0.90
N LEU A 13 29.48 -26.14 -0.78
CA LEU A 13 28.05 -26.35 -1.03
C LEU A 13 27.13 -25.76 0.05
N LEU A 14 27.62 -25.56 1.28
CA LEU A 14 26.83 -25.01 2.39
C LEU A 14 26.74 -23.47 2.37
N VAL A 15 27.68 -22.77 1.73
CA VAL A 15 27.72 -21.30 1.68
C VAL A 15 27.00 -20.71 0.45
N GLY A 16 26.72 -21.55 -0.58
CA GLY A 16 26.07 -21.12 -1.83
C GLY A 16 24.54 -20.92 -1.76
N GLY A 17 23.94 -21.02 -0.59
CA GLY A 17 22.52 -20.72 -0.38
C GLY A 17 22.27 -19.22 -0.53
N SER A 18 21.81 -18.81 -1.70
CA SER A 18 21.35 -17.45 -1.97
C SER A 18 20.19 -17.12 -1.03
N VAL A 19 20.49 -16.35 0.02
CA VAL A 19 19.47 -15.71 0.84
C VAL A 19 18.77 -14.70 -0.06
N ALA A 20 17.61 -15.08 -0.59
CA ALA A 20 16.69 -14.12 -1.18
C ALA A 20 16.40 -13.06 -0.11
N PRO A 21 16.46 -11.75 -0.42
CA PRO A 21 16.02 -10.76 0.53
C PRO A 21 14.54 -11.02 0.77
N ALA A 22 14.18 -11.32 2.01
CA ALA A 22 12.80 -11.22 2.45
C ALA A 22 12.47 -9.72 2.42
N GLU A 23 12.02 -9.24 1.26
CA GLU A 23 11.39 -7.94 1.13
C GLU A 23 10.13 -8.00 2.00
N ALA A 24 10.26 -7.59 3.26
CA ALA A 24 9.14 -7.36 4.16
C ALA A 24 8.09 -6.55 3.37
N GLY A 25 6.94 -7.18 3.15
CA GLY A 25 5.89 -6.68 2.26
C GLY A 25 5.66 -5.21 2.54
N ARG A 26 5.92 -4.37 1.52
CA ARG A 26 5.81 -2.92 1.60
C ARG A 26 4.55 -2.56 2.37
N ALA A 27 4.72 -1.92 3.53
CA ALA A 27 3.65 -1.29 4.27
C ALA A 27 2.84 -0.48 3.25
N GLN A 28 1.65 -0.99 2.95
CA GLN A 28 0.82 -0.42 1.90
C GLN A 28 0.54 1.01 2.33
N ASP A 29 1.10 1.96 1.59
CA ASP A 29 0.81 3.38 1.71
C ASP A 29 -0.70 3.56 1.49
N HIS A 30 -1.46 3.51 2.59
CA HIS A 30 -2.90 3.75 2.61
C HIS A 30 -3.24 5.23 2.28
N GLN A 31 -2.26 6.03 1.87
CA GLN A 31 -2.48 7.39 1.38
C GLN A 31 -2.73 7.45 -0.14
N GLY A 32 -2.35 6.41 -0.89
CA GLY A 32 -2.46 6.39 -2.36
C GLY A 32 -3.85 6.18 -2.97
N ARG A 33 -4.85 5.67 -2.23
CA ARG A 33 -6.23 5.48 -2.78
C ARG A 33 -7.08 6.74 -2.80
N ASN A 34 -6.48 7.92 -2.62
CA ASN A 34 -7.21 9.14 -2.32
C ASN A 34 -7.50 10.07 -3.53
N LYS A 35 -7.13 9.68 -4.75
CA LYS A 35 -7.17 10.61 -5.90
C LYS A 35 -8.30 10.35 -6.91
N SER A 36 -8.78 9.11 -7.04
CA SER A 36 -9.68 8.76 -8.16
C SER A 36 -11.17 9.13 -7.95
N TYR A 37 -11.59 9.39 -6.70
CA TYR A 37 -13.00 9.61 -6.41
C TYR A 37 -13.63 10.89 -6.99
N LYS A 38 -12.81 11.85 -7.44
CA LYS A 38 -13.31 13.07 -8.08
C LYS A 38 -14.13 12.78 -9.35
N TYR A 39 -13.92 11.61 -9.97
CA TYR A 39 -14.59 11.20 -11.20
C TYR A 39 -15.48 9.96 -11.03
N SER A 40 -15.56 9.36 -9.84
CA SER A 40 -16.42 8.19 -9.61
C SER A 40 -17.92 8.50 -9.70
N CYS A 41 -18.30 9.75 -9.40
CA CYS A 41 -19.70 10.16 -9.42
C CYS A 41 -20.05 10.94 -10.70
N ARG A 42 -21.21 10.63 -11.28
CA ARG A 42 -21.75 11.37 -12.43
C ARG A 42 -22.06 12.81 -11.99
N PRO A 43 -21.67 13.86 -12.76
CA PRO A 43 -22.11 15.22 -12.47
C PRO A 43 -23.64 15.29 -12.31
N PRO A 44 -24.18 16.06 -11.33
CA PRO A 44 -23.53 16.99 -10.40
C PRO A 44 -23.17 16.39 -9.02
N LEU A 45 -23.20 15.07 -8.86
CA LEU A 45 -22.99 14.40 -7.57
C LEU A 45 -21.52 14.43 -7.14
N LYS A 46 -21.31 14.36 -5.82
CA LYS A 46 -20.01 14.39 -5.14
C LYS A 46 -19.74 13.05 -4.47
N PHE A 47 -18.49 12.61 -4.46
CA PHE A 47 -18.11 11.38 -3.77
C PHE A 47 -17.83 11.62 -2.27
N ALA A 48 -18.50 10.87 -1.38
CA ALA A 48 -18.30 10.92 0.07
C ALA A 48 -18.40 9.52 0.68
N ALA A 49 -17.36 9.07 1.39
CA ALA A 49 -17.35 7.80 2.13
C ALA A 49 -17.83 6.56 1.34
N GLY A 50 -17.53 6.50 0.03
CA GLY A 50 -17.96 5.37 -0.83
C GLY A 50 -19.32 5.56 -1.53
N ALA A 51 -20.02 6.66 -1.29
CA ALA A 51 -21.31 6.97 -1.91
C ALA A 51 -21.27 8.26 -2.74
N CYS A 52 -22.22 8.39 -3.68
CA CYS A 52 -22.46 9.62 -4.43
C CYS A 52 -23.59 10.43 -3.78
N VAL A 53 -23.29 11.64 -3.35
CA VAL A 53 -24.20 12.53 -2.61
C VAL A 53 -24.35 13.87 -3.31
N ALA A 54 -25.52 14.52 -3.18
CA ALA A 54 -25.73 15.87 -3.73
C ALA A 54 -25.03 16.96 -2.90
N ARG A 55 -24.95 16.78 -1.57
CA ARG A 55 -24.30 17.69 -0.62
C ARG A 55 -23.45 16.89 0.37
N CYS A 56 -22.34 17.47 0.84
CA CYS A 56 -21.46 16.80 1.79
C CYS A 56 -22.11 16.64 3.17
N PRO A 57 -22.04 15.44 3.80
CA PRO A 57 -22.57 15.21 5.13
C PRO A 57 -21.71 15.89 6.22
N GLY A 58 -22.28 16.04 7.42
CA GLY A 58 -21.61 16.65 8.57
C GLY A 58 -20.25 15.98 8.88
N GLY A 59 -19.25 16.80 9.22
CA GLY A 59 -17.88 16.32 9.42
C GLY A 59 -17.06 16.14 8.14
N PHE A 60 -17.66 16.31 6.95
CA PHE A 60 -16.94 16.36 5.69
C PHE A 60 -16.87 17.79 5.15
N GLN A 61 -15.70 18.14 4.61
CA GLN A 61 -15.45 19.40 3.91
C GLN A 61 -15.67 19.22 2.41
N ASP A 62 -16.43 20.13 1.82
CA ASP A 62 -16.69 20.18 0.39
C ASP A 62 -15.44 20.61 -0.38
N ASN A 63 -14.96 19.77 -1.30
CA ASN A 63 -13.82 20.05 -2.17
C ASN A 63 -14.25 20.05 -3.65
N GLY A 64 -15.50 20.42 -3.92
CA GLY A 64 -16.08 20.46 -5.25
C GLY A 64 -16.68 19.13 -5.67
N ARG A 65 -15.85 18.22 -6.19
CA ARG A 65 -16.28 16.91 -6.76
C ARG A 65 -16.28 15.76 -5.76
N TYR A 66 -15.75 15.99 -4.57
CA TYR A 66 -15.65 15.00 -3.50
C TYR A 66 -15.72 15.70 -2.14
N CYS A 67 -16.13 14.96 -1.14
CA CYS A 67 -16.21 15.40 0.25
C CYS A 67 -15.05 14.76 1.00
N ARG A 68 -14.18 15.58 1.59
CA ARG A 68 -13.04 15.11 2.40
C ARG A 68 -13.45 15.07 3.86
N PHE A 69 -13.25 13.95 4.54
CA PHE A 69 -13.47 13.91 5.98
C PHE A 69 -12.55 14.91 6.69
N ARG A 70 -13.12 15.87 7.43
CA ARG A 70 -12.38 16.80 8.27
C ARG A 70 -12.15 16.10 9.59
N SER A 71 -11.01 15.43 9.72
CA SER A 71 -10.62 14.82 10.99
C SER A 71 -10.62 15.90 12.07
N MET A 72 -11.45 15.70 13.09
CA MET A 72 -11.41 16.49 14.32
C MET A 72 -10.15 16.03 15.08
N ARG A 73 -8.98 16.53 14.69
CA ARG A 73 -7.77 16.35 15.51
C ARG A 73 -8.08 16.92 16.89
N ARG A 74 -8.14 16.04 17.88
CA ARG A 74 -8.05 16.38 19.30
C ARG A 74 -6.61 16.69 19.66
#